data_AF-A0A2V7BEA9-F1
#
_entry.id   AF-A0A2V7BEA9-F1
#
_cell.length_a   1.000
_cell.length_b   1.000
_cell.length_c   1.000
_cell.angle_alpha   90.00
_cell.angle_beta   90.00
_cell.angle_gamma   90.00
#
_symmetry.space_group_name_H-M   'P 1'
#
loop_
_entity.id
_entity.type
_entity.pdbx_description
1 polymer ?
#
loop_
_entity_poly.entity_id
_entity_poly.type
_entity_poly.pdbx_seq_one_letter_code
_entity_poly.pdbx_strand_id
1 'polypeptide(L)' 'MIVDARPNDPWAAYDAARIFAQQGNNDQALAWLTKALDLGFNKLDFVSVDPALKGLRADPRFSTLLEERGAQTGKPR' A
#
# COMPACT_ATOMS: atom_id res chain seq x y z
N MET A 1 8.18 3.98 22.01
CA MET A 1 6.86 3.93 21.36
C MET A 1 6.83 2.60 20.61
N ILE A 2 6.23 1.58 21.23
CA ILE A 2 6.20 0.21 20.72
C ILE A 2 4.99 0.16 19.79
N VAL A 3 5.24 0.14 18.49
CA VAL A 3 4.18 -0.12 17.50
C VAL A 3 3.73 -1.55 17.77
N ASP A 4 2.53 -1.70 18.33
CA ASP A 4 1.82 -2.98 18.45
C ASP A 4 1.57 -3.46 17.01
N ALA A 5 2.56 -4.14 16.44
CA ALA A 5 2.52 -4.69 15.10
C ALA A 5 1.59 -5.89 15.14
N ARG A 6 0.28 -5.66 15.27
CA ARG A 6 -0.66 -6.74 15.01
C ARG A 6 -0.55 -7.04 13.52
N PRO A 7 -0.36 -8.31 13.13
CA PRO A 7 -0.23 -8.71 11.74
C PRO A 7 -1.51 -8.45 10.90
N ASN A 8 -2.56 -7.93 11.54
CA ASN A 8 -3.84 -7.59 10.95
C ASN A 8 -4.10 -6.06 10.89
N ASP A 9 -3.13 -5.22 11.26
CA ASP A 9 -3.27 -3.78 11.18
C ASP A 9 -2.96 -3.30 9.75
N PRO A 10 -3.91 -2.62 9.07
CA PRO A 10 -3.71 -2.12 7.70
C PRO A 10 -2.53 -1.12 7.63
N TRP A 11 -2.27 -0.40 8.74
CA TRP A 11 -1.12 0.50 8.86
C TRP A 11 0.22 -0.25 8.93
N ALA A 12 0.28 -1.38 9.64
CA ALA A 12 1.52 -2.17 9.74
C ALA A 12 1.90 -2.78 8.39
N ALA A 13 0.91 -3.28 7.64
CA ALA A 13 1.12 -3.77 6.28
C ALA A 13 1.57 -2.63 5.33
N TYR A 14 1.01 -1.44 5.48
CA TYR A 14 1.42 -0.26 4.71
C TYR A 14 2.86 0.19 5.04
N ASP A 15 3.25 0.22 6.32
CA ASP A 15 4.62 0.54 6.73
C ASP A 15 5.62 -0.48 6.18
N ALA A 16 5.28 -1.77 6.20
CA ALA A 16 6.09 -2.80 5.54
C ALA A 16 6.27 -2.50 4.04
N ALA A 17 5.19 -2.15 3.33
CA ALA A 17 5.25 -1.79 1.92
C ALA A 17 6.22 -0.63 1.65
N ARG A 18 6.21 0.41 2.51
CA ARG A 18 7.13 1.56 2.42
C ARG A 18 8.58 1.14 2.62
N ILE A 19 8.84 0.28 3.61
CA ILE A 19 10.19 -0.23 3.91
C ILE A 19 10.76 -1.02 2.72
N PHE A 20 9.95 -1.87 2.09
CA PHE A 20 10.39 -2.61 0.89
C PHE A 20 10.57 -1.69 -0.33
N ALA A 21 9.70 -0.69 -0.51
CA ALA A 21 9.81 0.27 -1.60
C ALA A 21 11.09 1.11 -1.49
N GLN A 22 11.48 1.52 -0.28
CA GLN A 22 12.74 2.22 -0.04
C GLN A 22 13.98 1.37 -0.32
N GLN A 23 13.87 0.05 -0.15
CA GLN A 23 14.92 -0.90 -0.50
C GLN A 23 14.99 -1.19 -2.01
N GLY A 24 14.09 -0.61 -2.82
CA GLY A 24 13.98 -0.89 -4.25
C GLY A 24 13.35 -2.27 -4.55
N ASN A 25 12.80 -2.94 -3.54
CA ASN A 25 12.15 -4.23 -3.69
C ASN A 25 10.66 -4.04 -4.02
N ASN A 26 10.40 -3.67 -5.27
CA ASN A 26 9.07 -3.32 -5.74
C ASN A 26 8.07 -4.48 -5.63
N ASP A 27 8.53 -5.71 -5.86
CA ASP A 27 7.70 -6.91 -5.84
C ASP A 27 7.13 -7.17 -4.43
N GLN A 28 7.99 -7.11 -3.40
CA GLN A 28 7.57 -7.23 -2.00
C GLN A 28 6.72 -6.04 -1.55
N ALA A 29 7.08 -4.82 -1.96
CA ALA A 29 6.32 -3.63 -1.60
C ALA A 29 4.88 -3.67 -2.12
N LEU A 30 4.68 -4.12 -3.37
CA LEU A 30 3.35 -4.35 -3.95
C LEU A 30 2.56 -5.42 -3.20
N ALA A 31 3.20 -6.52 -2.80
CA ALA A 31 2.53 -7.58 -2.04
C ALA A 31 2.03 -7.08 -0.68
N TRP A 32 2.86 -6.33 0.06
CA TRP A 32 2.48 -5.74 1.34
C TRP A 32 1.43 -4.64 1.19
N LEU A 33 1.53 -3.82 0.15
CA LEU A 33 0.53 -2.81 -0.15
C LEU A 33 -0.82 -3.45 -0.46
N THR A 34 -0.84 -4.49 -1.29
CA THR A 34 -2.06 -5.26 -1.59
C THR A 34 -2.69 -5.81 -0.31
N LYS A 35 -1.87 -6.33 0.61
CA LYS A 35 -2.34 -6.81 1.91
C LYS A 35 -2.91 -5.70 2.77
N ALA A 36 -2.31 -4.51 2.80
CA ALA A 36 -2.86 -3.35 3.50
C ALA A 36 -4.25 -3.00 2.97
N LEU A 37 -4.42 -2.98 1.64
CA LEU A 37 -5.69 -2.69 0.98
C LEU A 37 -6.74 -3.77 1.29
N ASP A 38 -6.35 -5.04 1.32
CA ASP A 38 -7.21 -6.17 1.71
C ASP A 38 -7.69 -6.07 3.17
N LEU A 39 -6.83 -5.58 4.07
CA LEU A 39 -7.16 -5.27 5.47
C LEU A 39 -8.09 -4.03 5.61
N GLY A 40 -8.46 -3.37 4.51
CA GLY A 40 -9.35 -2.22 4.51
C GLY A 40 -8.64 -0.87 4.51
N PHE A 41 -7.36 -0.82 4.14
CA PHE A 41 -6.65 0.45 3.99
C PHE A 41 -7.23 1.25 2.82
N ASN A 42 -8.07 2.25 3.11
CA ASN A 42 -8.74 3.06 2.09
C ASN A 42 -8.02 4.39 1.78
N LYS A 43 -6.80 4.60 2.28
CA LYS A 43 -6.08 5.88 2.10
C LYS A 43 -5.25 5.90 0.82
N LEU A 44 -5.88 5.57 -0.32
CA LEU A 44 -5.22 5.51 -1.63
C LEU A 44 -4.63 6.86 -2.06
N ASP A 45 -5.28 7.97 -1.70
CA ASP A 45 -4.74 9.33 -1.90
C ASP A 45 -3.40 9.51 -1.19
N PHE A 46 -3.32 9.05 0.07
CA PHE A 46 -2.10 9.09 0.86
C PHE A 46 -1.00 8.21 0.25
N VAL A 47 -1.36 6.99 -0.20
CA VAL A 47 -0.44 6.08 -0.93
C VAL A 47 0.08 6.73 -2.22
N SER A 48 -0.76 7.50 -2.90
CA SER A 48 -0.45 8.17 -4.17
C SER A 48 0.44 9.40 -4.03
N VAL A 49 0.60 9.95 -2.81
CA VAL A 49 1.54 11.06 -2.54
C VAL A 49 2.72 10.67 -1.65
N ASP A 50 2.72 9.49 -1.03
CA ASP A 50 3.78 9.04 -0.13
C ASP A 50 5.17 9.00 -0.81
N PRO A 51 6.18 9.70 -0.27
CA PRO A 51 7.51 9.73 -0.87
C PRO A 51 8.28 8.41 -0.72
N ALA A 52 7.96 7.56 0.27
CA ALA A 52 8.59 6.25 0.42
C ALA A 52 8.17 5.29 -0.71
N LEU A 53 6.99 5.50 -1.28
CA LEU A 53 6.49 4.75 -2.43
C LEU A 53 6.88 5.37 -3.78
N LYS A 54 7.71 6.42 -3.79
CA LYS A 54 8.18 7.04 -5.03
C LYS A 54 8.87 6.04 -5.96
N GLY A 55 9.65 5.11 -5.42
CA GLY A 55 10.28 4.03 -6.20
C GLY A 55 9.25 3.06 -6.80
N LEU A 56 8.13 2.86 -6.11
CA LEU A 56 7.05 1.99 -6.52
C LEU A 56 6.15 2.64 -7.58
N ARG A 57 6.00 3.97 -7.55
CA ARG A 57 5.26 4.74 -8.58
C ARG A 57 5.82 4.60 -9.99
N ALA A 58 7.11 4.27 -10.12
CA ALA A 58 7.71 3.99 -11.41
C ALA A 58 7.23 2.66 -12.00
N ASP A 59 6.70 1.77 -11.16
CA ASP A 59 6.18 0.48 -11.58
C ASP A 59 4.72 0.61 -12.06
N PRO A 60 4.39 0.18 -13.29
CA PRO A 60 3.03 0.27 -13.81
C PRO A 60 2.02 -0.56 -13.00
N ARG A 61 2.48 -1.62 -12.31
CA ARG A 61 1.61 -2.45 -11.46
C ARG A 61 1.10 -1.67 -10.25
N PHE A 62 1.84 -0.68 -9.77
CA PHE A 62 1.39 0.18 -8.67
C PHE A 62 0.18 1.01 -9.06
N SER A 63 0.23 1.68 -10.21
CA SER A 63 -0.89 2.45 -10.72
C SER A 63 -2.11 1.56 -10.98
N THR A 64 -1.92 0.40 -11.61
CA THR A 64 -3.01 -0.57 -11.83
C THR A 64 -3.63 -1.02 -10.52
N LEU A 65 -2.82 -1.36 -9.50
CA LEU A 65 -3.34 -1.78 -8.19
C LEU A 65 -4.18 -0.67 -7.54
N LEU A 66 -3.73 0.57 -7.60
CA LEU A 66 -4.46 1.71 -7.04
C LEU A 66 -5.74 2.02 -7.81
N GLU A 67 -5.73 1.90 -9.14
CA GLU A 67 -6.92 2.08 -9.97
C GLU A 67 -7.96 0.99 -9.69
N GLU A 68 -7.55 -0.28 -9.68
CA GLU A 68 -8.44 -1.39 -9.36
C GLU A 68 -9.03 -1.23 -7.97
N ARG A 69 -8.23 -0.89 -6.96
CA ARG A 69 -8.69 -0.76 -5.58
C ARG A 69 -9.48 0.53 -5.36
N GLY A 70 -9.11 1.62 -6.00
CA GLY A 70 -9.84 2.89 -6.00
C GLY A 70 -11.25 2.73 -6.58
N ALA A 71 -11.39 2.02 -7.70
CA ALA A 71 -12.68 1.70 -8.28
C ALA A 71 -13.55 0.83 -7.34
N GLN A 72 -12.93 -0.08 -6.56
CA GLN A 72 -13.63 -0.93 -5.60
C GLN A 72 -14.14 -0.16 -4.36
N THR A 73 -13.47 0.92 -3.98
CA THR A 73 -13.84 1.76 -2.81
C THR A 73 -15.00 2.71 -3.10
N GLY A 74 -15.37 2.87 -4.38
CA GLY A 74 -16.52 3.62 -4.84
C GLY A 74 -17.80 2.79 -5.02
N LYS A 75 -17.83 1.51 -4.62
CA LYS A 75 -19.05 0.70 -4.73
C LYS A 75 -20.00 1.00 -3.56
N PRO A 76 -21.15 1.68 -3.77
CA PRO A 76 -22.20 1.69 -2.77
C PRO A 76 -22.67 0.25 -2.58
N ARG A 77 -22.79 -0.18 -1.33
CA ARG A 77 -23.61 -1.34 -0.99
C ARG A 77 -25.07 -1.04 -1.29
#